data_AF-A0A7L8A2L9-F1
#
_entry.id   AF-A0A7L8A2L9-F1
#
_cell.length_a   1.000
_cell.length_b   1.000
_cell.length_c   1.000
_cell.angle_alpha   90.00
_cell.angle_beta   90.00
_cell.angle_gamma   90.00
#
_symmetry.space_group_name_H-M   'P 1'
#
loop_
_entity.id
_entity.type
_entity.pdbx_description
1 polymer ?
#
loop_
_entity_poly.entity_id
_entity_poly.type
_entity_poly.pdbx_seq_one_letter_code
_entity_poly.pdbx_strand_id
1 'polypeptide(L)'
;MGGFISLDESTQFLCAAATAPWKDQDSCLGDSGGPLIWQDPQHSRDSDYGLRLAGIVSFGDGCDGKRPGGYTEVSHYYSWIASHMDEELQLSNQAVFTENPFTRYDEDGDLLDEFQGALDDAQDGLQQLEDNIDKYTGGGSLSWLSLFGMMFLAWRRR
;
A
#
# COMPACT_ATOMS: atom_id res chain seq x y z
N MET A 1 -4.94 19.54 20.27
CA MET A 1 -4.40 18.50 21.18
C MET A 1 -3.47 17.68 20.31
N GLY A 2 -2.16 17.80 20.51
CA GLY A 2 -1.17 17.13 19.67
C GLY A 2 -0.72 15.82 20.32
N GLY A 3 -0.43 14.83 19.50
CA GLY A 3 0.39 13.66 19.82
C GLY A 3 1.56 13.61 18.84
N PHE A 4 2.63 12.93 19.19
CA PHE A 4 3.65 12.56 18.21
C PHE A 4 3.51 11.07 17.90
N ILE A 5 3.75 10.71 16.64
CA ILE A 5 3.87 9.32 16.18
C ILE A 5 5.33 9.11 15.84
N SER A 6 5.97 8.10 16.44
CA SER A 6 7.29 7.63 16.06
C SER A 6 7.16 6.27 15.42
N LEU A 7 7.82 6.09 14.28
CA LEU A 7 7.95 4.79 13.64
C LEU A 7 9.04 3.99 14.37
N ASP A 8 8.84 2.68 14.49
CA ASP A 8 9.84 1.76 15.05
C ASP A 8 10.75 1.19 13.95
N GLU A 9 11.96 0.73 14.29
CA GLU A 9 12.86 0.05 13.34
C GLU A 9 12.23 -1.25 12.82
N SER A 10 11.36 -1.87 13.62
CA SER A 10 10.46 -2.91 13.14
C SER A 10 9.19 -2.26 12.57
N THR A 11 8.96 -2.48 11.28
CA THR A 11 7.88 -1.85 10.51
C THR A 11 6.46 -2.27 10.95
N GLN A 12 6.33 -3.08 12.01
CA GLN A 12 5.07 -3.68 12.46
C GLN A 12 4.32 -2.82 13.49
N PHE A 13 5.03 -1.92 14.18
CA PHE A 13 4.47 -1.12 15.26
C PHE A 13 4.88 0.35 15.13
N LEU A 14 4.00 1.23 15.58
CA LEU A 14 4.29 2.64 15.80
C LEU A 14 4.06 2.99 17.27
N CYS A 15 4.82 3.97 17.75
CA CYS A 15 4.67 4.50 19.10
C CYS A 15 3.92 5.84 19.04
N ALA A 16 2.96 6.05 19.94
CA ALA A 16 2.31 7.36 20.09
C ALA A 16 2.19 7.79 21.55
N ALA A 17 2.36 9.08 21.81
CA ALA A 17 2.17 9.67 23.14
C ALA A 17 1.57 11.07 23.05
N ALA A 18 0.88 11.47 24.12
CA ALA A 18 0.41 12.85 24.29
C ALA A 18 1.60 13.82 24.38
N THR A 19 1.56 14.94 23.65
CA THR A 19 2.61 15.97 23.74
C THR A 19 2.34 17.02 24.81
N ALA A 20 1.21 16.91 25.53
CA ALA A 20 0.85 17.85 26.56
C ALA A 20 1.67 17.57 27.84
N PRO A 21 2.52 18.51 28.31
CA PRO A 21 3.44 18.26 29.42
C PRO A 21 2.75 18.09 30.79
N TRP A 22 1.44 18.29 30.85
CA TRP A 22 0.62 18.19 32.07
C TRP A 22 -0.26 16.95 32.11
N LYS A 23 -0.17 16.08 31.08
CA LYS A 23 -1.11 14.98 30.92
C LYS A 23 -0.46 13.79 30.23
N ASP A 24 0.00 12.86 31.05
CA ASP A 24 0.35 11.51 30.62
C ASP A 24 -0.96 10.79 30.30
N GLN A 25 -1.30 10.75 29.02
CA GLN A 25 -2.48 10.07 28.50
C GLN A 25 -2.04 9.07 27.44
N ASP A 26 -2.42 7.83 27.67
CA ASP A 26 -2.20 6.73 26.74
C ASP A 26 -3.46 5.86 26.65
N SER A 27 -3.47 4.96 25.68
CA SER A 27 -4.47 3.90 25.58
C SER A 27 -4.45 3.00 26.82
N CYS A 28 -5.60 2.47 27.22
CA CYS A 28 -5.69 1.68 28.44
C CYS A 28 -6.39 0.32 28.24
N LEU A 29 -6.62 -0.36 29.37
CA LEU A 29 -7.30 -1.64 29.44
C LEU A 29 -8.71 -1.51 28.86
N GLY A 30 -9.00 -2.37 27.87
CA GLY A 30 -10.27 -2.34 27.16
C GLY A 30 -10.26 -1.53 25.86
N ASP A 31 -9.21 -0.76 25.61
CA ASP A 31 -9.04 -0.02 24.35
C ASP A 31 -8.37 -0.87 23.25
N SER A 32 -7.88 -2.07 23.56
CA SER A 32 -7.24 -2.98 22.60
C SER A 32 -8.11 -3.22 21.37
N GLY A 33 -7.52 -3.06 20.18
CA GLY A 33 -8.24 -3.11 18.92
C GLY A 33 -8.89 -1.78 18.49
N GLY A 34 -8.85 -0.77 19.36
CA GLY A 34 -9.35 0.57 19.07
C GLY A 34 -8.49 1.33 18.05
N PRO A 35 -9.05 2.34 17.36
CA PRO A 35 -8.36 3.07 16.30
C PRO A 35 -7.49 4.20 16.85
N LEU A 36 -6.24 4.28 16.37
CA LEU A 36 -5.44 5.50 16.42
C LEU A 36 -5.61 6.26 15.09
N ILE A 37 -6.30 7.39 15.15
CA ILE A 37 -6.58 8.22 13.98
C ILE A 37 -5.56 9.36 13.87
N TRP A 38 -4.90 9.46 12.72
CA TRP A 38 -4.10 10.61 12.34
C TRP A 38 -4.91 11.51 11.39
N GLN A 39 -4.85 12.81 11.62
CA GLN A 39 -5.44 13.79 10.71
C GLN A 39 -4.32 14.41 9.88
N ASP A 40 -4.34 14.14 8.59
CA ASP A 40 -3.41 14.73 7.64
C ASP A 40 -3.69 16.24 7.50
N PRO A 41 -2.74 17.11 7.92
CA PRO A 41 -2.92 18.54 7.82
C PRO A 41 -3.09 19.01 6.37
N GLN A 42 -2.43 18.35 5.40
CA GLN A 42 -2.49 18.69 3.99
C GLN A 42 -3.86 18.38 3.39
N HIS A 43 -4.47 17.29 3.85
CA HIS A 43 -5.77 16.79 3.36
C HIS A 43 -6.94 17.15 4.29
N SER A 44 -6.75 18.06 5.25
CA SER A 44 -7.77 18.48 6.22
C SER A 44 -9.04 19.08 5.61
N ARG A 45 -9.01 19.45 4.33
CA ARG A 45 -10.14 19.99 3.56
C ARG A 45 -10.90 18.95 2.74
N ASP A 46 -10.43 17.70 2.73
CA ASP A 46 -11.11 16.61 2.02
C ASP A 46 -12.44 16.28 2.71
N SER A 47 -13.32 15.56 2.02
CA SER A 47 -14.65 15.22 2.55
C SER A 47 -14.60 14.34 3.81
N ASP A 48 -13.51 13.62 4.01
CA ASP A 48 -13.23 12.80 5.19
C ASP A 48 -12.37 13.54 6.24
N TYR A 49 -12.12 14.84 6.03
CA TYR A 49 -11.28 15.70 6.86
C TYR A 49 -9.81 15.25 6.96
N GLY A 50 -9.31 14.46 6.01
CA GLY A 50 -7.94 13.94 6.02
C GLY A 50 -7.70 12.91 7.12
N LEU A 51 -8.74 12.25 7.63
CA LEU A 51 -8.62 11.26 8.69
C LEU A 51 -8.09 9.94 8.13
N ARG A 52 -7.06 9.39 8.77
CA ARG A 52 -6.41 8.12 8.40
C ARG A 52 -6.32 7.24 9.62
N LEU A 53 -6.63 5.95 9.47
CA LEU A 53 -6.34 4.96 10.50
C LEU A 53 -4.83 4.65 10.45
N ALA A 54 -4.07 5.27 11.35
CA ALA A 54 -2.63 5.10 11.40
C ALA A 54 -2.22 3.84 12.17
N GLY A 55 -2.93 3.53 13.26
CA GLY A 55 -2.59 2.40 14.12
C GLY A 55 -3.78 1.74 14.80
N ILE A 56 -3.56 0.56 15.34
CA ILE A 56 -4.51 -0.18 16.18
C ILE A 56 -3.92 -0.35 17.57
N VAL A 57 -4.65 0.01 18.62
CA VAL A 57 -4.20 -0.11 20.02
C VAL A 57 -3.76 -1.55 20.32
N SER A 58 -2.52 -1.72 20.77
CA SER A 58 -1.93 -3.04 21.01
C SER A 58 -1.44 -3.20 22.45
N PHE A 59 -0.41 -2.48 22.85
CA PHE A 59 0.22 -2.61 24.18
C PHE A 59 0.67 -1.25 24.74
N GLY A 60 0.88 -1.19 26.05
CA GLY A 60 1.31 0.02 26.74
C GLY A 60 1.51 -0.23 28.22
N ASP A 61 1.97 0.79 28.94
CA ASP A 61 2.32 0.71 30.36
C ASP A 61 1.16 1.06 31.32
N GLY A 62 -0.07 1.04 30.82
CA GLY A 62 -1.26 1.51 31.53
C GLY A 62 -1.74 2.86 31.01
N CYS A 63 -2.85 3.37 31.58
CA CYS A 63 -3.54 4.55 31.04
C CYS A 63 -2.71 5.85 31.06
N ASP A 64 -1.68 5.90 31.90
CA ASP A 64 -0.81 7.03 32.18
C ASP A 64 0.68 6.62 32.11
N GLY A 65 0.99 5.70 31.20
CA GLY A 65 2.34 5.22 30.96
C GLY A 65 3.32 6.36 30.66
N LYS A 66 4.51 6.31 31.28
CA LYS A 66 5.61 7.24 30.98
C LYS A 66 6.32 6.94 29.67
N ARG A 67 6.03 5.76 29.10
CA ARG A 67 6.49 5.34 27.77
C ARG A 67 5.32 5.47 26.80
N PRO A 68 5.57 5.79 25.52
CA PRO A 68 4.51 5.84 24.53
C PRO A 68 3.82 4.48 24.40
N GLY A 69 2.52 4.52 24.09
CA GLY A 69 1.76 3.33 23.75
C GLY A 69 2.23 2.76 22.42
N GLY A 70 2.19 1.44 22.32
CA GLY A 70 2.46 0.68 21.10
C GLY A 70 1.17 0.38 20.34
N TYR A 71 1.17 0.72 19.06
CA TYR A 71 0.06 0.54 18.15
C TYR A 71 0.54 -0.30 16.97
N THR A 72 -0.25 -1.28 16.53
CA THR A 72 0.04 -1.99 15.28
C THR A 72 -0.04 -1.01 14.12
N GLU A 73 1.02 -0.90 13.33
CA GLU A 73 1.09 0.05 12.21
C GLU A 73 0.27 -0.47 11.03
N VAL A 74 -0.83 0.23 10.69
CA VAL A 74 -1.78 -0.26 9.68
C VAL A 74 -1.17 -0.30 8.27
N SER A 75 -0.30 0.65 7.94
CA SER A 75 0.41 0.71 6.66
C SER A 75 1.18 -0.56 6.32
N HIS A 76 1.86 -1.13 7.30
CA HIS A 76 2.66 -2.34 7.09
C HIS A 76 1.80 -3.54 6.71
N TYR A 77 0.57 -3.61 7.20
CA TYR A 77 -0.36 -4.69 6.88
C TYR A 77 -1.27 -4.37 5.69
N TYR A 78 -1.08 -3.24 4.99
CA TYR A 78 -2.00 -2.80 3.93
C TYR A 78 -2.21 -3.86 2.84
N SER A 79 -1.13 -4.47 2.32
CA SER A 79 -1.22 -5.52 1.30
C SER A 79 -1.98 -6.76 1.79
N TRP A 80 -1.77 -7.14 3.05
CA TRP A 80 -2.52 -8.23 3.68
C TRP A 80 -4.00 -7.86 3.83
N ILE A 81 -4.32 -6.65 4.32
CA ILE A 81 -5.70 -6.18 4.44
C ILE A 81 -6.37 -6.18 3.06
N ALA A 82 -5.74 -5.61 2.04
CA ALA A 82 -6.26 -5.51 0.68
C ALA A 82 -6.57 -6.88 0.07
N SER A 83 -5.73 -7.89 0.32
CA SER A 83 -5.97 -9.28 -0.14
C SER A 83 -7.08 -10.02 0.61
N HIS A 84 -7.54 -9.50 1.75
CA HIS A 84 -8.63 -10.07 2.56
C HIS A 84 -9.92 -9.25 2.50
N MET A 85 -9.95 -8.18 1.70
CA MET A 85 -11.15 -7.41 1.41
C MET A 85 -11.82 -7.93 0.14
N ASP A 86 -13.15 -8.06 0.15
CA ASP A 86 -13.92 -8.43 -1.04
C ASP A 86 -13.71 -7.39 -2.18
N GLU A 87 -13.68 -7.87 -3.43
CA GLU A 87 -13.52 -7.03 -4.64
C GLU A 87 -14.52 -5.86 -4.70
N GLU A 88 -15.73 -6.04 -4.16
CA GLU A 88 -16.77 -5.01 -4.12
C GLU A 88 -16.39 -3.81 -3.22
N LEU A 89 -15.58 -4.03 -2.18
CA LEU A 89 -15.05 -2.96 -1.33
C LEU A 89 -13.86 -2.24 -1.99
N GLN A 90 -13.18 -2.88 -2.95
CA GLN A 90 -12.16 -2.23 -3.78
C GLN A 90 -12.76 -1.29 -4.85
N LEU A 91 -14.06 -1.48 -5.16
CA LEU A 91 -14.88 -0.60 -6.01
C LEU A 91 -15.54 0.56 -5.25
N SER A 92 -15.50 0.54 -3.91
CA SER A 92 -15.80 1.75 -3.14
C SER A 92 -14.67 2.76 -3.40
N ASN A 93 -15.00 4.06 -3.46
CA ASN A 93 -14.01 5.12 -3.70
C ASN A 93 -12.79 4.90 -2.78
N GLN A 94 -11.71 4.34 -3.33
CA GLN A 94 -10.46 4.23 -2.63
C GLN A 94 -10.08 5.65 -2.23
N ALA A 95 -9.62 5.83 -1.00
CA ALA A 95 -9.12 7.12 -0.58
C ALA A 95 -7.94 7.47 -1.48
N VAL A 96 -8.16 8.41 -2.41
CA VAL A 96 -7.13 8.93 -3.29
C VAL A 96 -6.34 9.93 -2.47
N PHE A 97 -5.13 9.55 -2.08
CA PHE A 97 -4.22 10.45 -1.38
C PHE A 97 -3.39 11.23 -2.40
N THR A 98 -3.31 12.55 -2.26
CA THR A 98 -2.37 13.35 -3.09
C THR A 98 -0.93 13.04 -2.69
N GLU A 99 -0.70 12.78 -1.41
CA GLU A 99 0.52 12.20 -0.85
C GLU A 99 0.13 10.98 0.00
N ASN A 100 0.74 9.82 -0.26
CA ASN A 100 0.45 8.62 0.50
C ASN A 100 0.99 8.80 1.93
N PRO A 101 0.14 8.89 2.97
CA PRO A 101 0.61 9.17 4.33
C PRO A 101 1.40 8.01 4.95
N PHE A 102 1.51 6.91 4.22
CA PHE A 102 2.22 5.70 4.60
C PHE A 102 3.54 5.53 3.85
N THR A 103 3.91 6.45 2.95
CA THR A 103 5.27 6.45 2.38
C THR A 103 6.27 6.77 3.48
N ARG A 104 7.18 5.83 3.72
CA ARG A 104 8.30 6.02 4.62
C ARG A 104 9.45 6.67 3.85
N TYR A 105 10.13 7.60 4.49
CA TYR A 105 11.38 8.20 3.99
C TYR A 105 12.46 7.96 5.05
N ASP A 106 13.70 7.73 4.63
CA ASP A 106 14.83 7.64 5.53
C ASP A 106 15.27 9.03 6.03
N GLU A 107 16.28 9.07 6.90
CA GLU A 107 16.81 10.32 7.43
C GLU A 107 17.47 11.20 6.34
N ASP A 108 17.83 10.63 5.20
CA ASP A 108 18.40 11.30 4.03
C ASP A 108 17.32 11.81 3.06
N GLY A 109 16.05 11.43 3.29
CA GLY A 109 14.89 11.82 2.49
C GLY A 109 14.62 10.89 1.30
N ASP A 110 15.28 9.74 1.23
CA ASP A 110 15.05 8.71 0.24
C ASP A 110 13.87 7.82 0.66
N LEU A 111 13.08 7.34 -0.30
CA LEU A 111 11.92 6.48 -0.03
C LEU A 111 12.36 5.12 0.53
N LEU A 112 11.86 4.78 1.72
CA LEU A 112 11.98 3.46 2.33
C LEU A 112 10.91 2.55 1.71
N ASP A 113 11.26 1.94 0.58
CA ASP A 113 10.33 1.20 -0.26
C ASP A 113 9.96 -0.18 0.31
N GLU A 114 8.77 -0.29 0.92
CA GLU A 114 8.08 -1.57 1.16
C GLU A 114 6.91 -1.75 0.16
N PHE A 115 6.51 -0.69 -0.57
CA PHE A 115 5.36 -0.72 -1.48
C PHE A 115 5.75 -1.02 -2.93
N GLN A 116 6.91 -0.57 -3.41
CA GLN A 116 7.36 -0.90 -4.77
C GLN A 116 7.68 -2.39 -4.93
N GLY A 117 8.22 -3.06 -3.89
CA GLY A 117 8.50 -4.50 -3.95
C GLY A 117 7.24 -5.35 -4.16
N ALA A 118 6.14 -5.01 -3.47
CA ALA A 118 4.88 -5.72 -3.63
C ALA A 118 4.19 -5.44 -4.99
N LEU A 119 4.38 -4.23 -5.54
CA LEU A 119 3.90 -3.88 -6.87
C LEU A 119 4.73 -4.53 -7.97
N ASP A 120 6.06 -4.53 -7.85
CA ASP A 120 6.99 -5.19 -8.78
C ASP A 120 6.76 -6.70 -8.81
N ASP A 121 6.49 -7.34 -7.65
CA ASP A 121 6.12 -8.75 -7.55
C ASP A 121 4.76 -9.04 -8.21
N ALA A 122 3.78 -8.14 -8.05
CA ALA A 122 2.48 -8.25 -8.71
C ALA A 122 2.58 -8.05 -10.24
N GLN A 123 3.50 -7.18 -10.69
CA GLN A 123 3.72 -6.89 -12.10
C GLN A 123 4.53 -8.00 -12.81
N ASP A 124 5.52 -8.59 -12.14
CA ASP A 124 6.23 -9.78 -12.64
C ASP A 124 5.28 -10.99 -12.77
N GLY A 125 4.33 -11.14 -11.84
CA GLY A 125 3.26 -12.14 -11.92
C GLY A 125 2.36 -11.97 -13.14
N LEU A 126 2.03 -10.72 -13.52
CA LEU A 126 1.26 -10.42 -14.73
C LEU A 126 2.08 -10.61 -16.01
N GLN A 127 3.36 -10.25 -16.01
CA GLN A 127 4.25 -10.47 -17.15
C GLN A 127 4.48 -11.97 -17.42
N GLN A 128 4.61 -12.78 -16.36
CA GLN A 128 4.68 -14.23 -16.49
C GLN A 128 3.38 -14.82 -17.05
N LEU A 129 2.21 -14.23 -16.78
CA LEU A 129 0.96 -14.67 -17.39
C LEU A 129 0.93 -14.35 -18.89
N GLU A 130 1.41 -13.18 -19.32
CA GLU A 130 1.53 -12.83 -20.75
C GLU A 130 2.51 -13.75 -21.49
N ASP A 131 3.69 -14.02 -20.91
CA ASP A 131 4.68 -14.94 -21.49
C ASP A 131 4.15 -16.39 -21.58
N ASN A 132 3.31 -16.79 -20.62
CA ASN A 132 2.64 -18.09 -20.66
C ASN A 132 1.52 -18.11 -21.72
N ILE A 133 0.81 -17.01 -21.95
CA ILE A 133 -0.20 -16.90 -23.02
C ILE A 133 0.46 -17.07 -24.39
N ASP A 134 1.59 -16.39 -24.64
CA ASP A 134 2.35 -16.50 -25.90
C ASP A 134 2.86 -17.92 -26.17
N LYS A 135 3.14 -18.68 -25.10
CA LYS A 135 3.55 -20.09 -25.18
C LYS A 135 2.41 -21.04 -25.57
N TYR A 136 1.15 -20.71 -25.25
CA TYR A 136 -0.02 -21.51 -25.61
C TYR A 136 -0.71 -21.05 -26.91
N THR A 137 -0.47 -19.82 -27.36
CA THR A 137 -0.90 -19.33 -28.69
C THR A 137 0.17 -19.54 -29.76
N GLY A 138 0.73 -20.76 -29.82
CA GLY A 138 1.63 -21.19 -30.90
C GLY A 138 0.90 -21.42 -32.23
N GLY A 139 0.37 -20.36 -32.84
CA GLY A 139 -0.26 -20.35 -34.16
C GLY A 139 0.53 -19.47 -35.12
N GLY A 140 1.47 -20.05 -35.86
CA GLY A 140 2.35 -19.29 -36.77
C GLY A 140 1.59 -18.53 -37.86
N SER A 141 1.59 -17.20 -37.77
CA SER A 141 1.06 -16.32 -38.82
C SER A 141 2.08 -16.17 -39.95
N LEU A 142 1.75 -16.67 -41.14
CA LEU A 142 2.49 -16.32 -42.35
C LEU A 142 2.30 -14.83 -42.63
N SER A 143 3.39 -14.07 -42.65
CA SER A 143 3.39 -12.65 -43.00
C SER A 143 2.73 -12.42 -44.37
N TRP A 144 1.95 -11.36 -44.52
CA TRP A 144 1.32 -10.97 -45.78
C TRP A 144 2.33 -10.88 -46.94
N LEU A 145 3.56 -10.46 -46.65
CA LEU A 145 4.64 -10.40 -47.63
C LEU A 145 5.04 -11.77 -48.18
N SER A 146 4.92 -12.83 -47.36
CA SER A 146 5.17 -14.21 -47.77
C SER A 146 4.08 -14.73 -48.71
N LEU A 147 2.83 -14.34 -48.50
CA LEU A 147 1.71 -14.70 -49.37
C LEU A 147 1.79 -13.99 -50.73
N PHE A 148 2.13 -12.70 -50.75
CA PHE A 148 2.35 -11.97 -52.02
C PHE A 148 3.58 -12.49 -52.78
N GLY A 149 4.65 -12.86 -52.07
CA GLY A 149 5.84 -13.48 -52.67
C GLY A 149 5.55 -14.81 -53.34
N MET A 150 4.75 -15.68 -52.71
CA MET A 150 4.34 -16.94 -53.33
C MET A 150 3.42 -16.74 -54.53
N MET A 151 2.51 -15.75 -54.49
CA MET A 151 1.65 -15.42 -55.61
C MET A 151 2.43 -14.84 -56.81
N PHE A 152 3.47 -14.04 -56.56
CA PHE A 152 4.37 -13.52 -57.59
C PHE A 152 5.24 -14.61 -58.23
N LEU A 153 5.75 -15.56 -57.42
CA LEU A 153 6.50 -16.70 -57.92
C LEU A 153 5.62 -17.66 -58.74
N ALA A 154 4.35 -17.82 -58.37
CA ALA A 154 3.36 -18.58 -59.15
C ALA A 154 2.99 -17.89 -60.47
N TRP A 155 2.90 -16.55 -60.47
CA TRP A 155 2.65 -15.76 -61.68
C TRP A 155 3.85 -15.78 -62.64
N ARG A 156 5.08 -15.77 -62.13
CA ARG A 156 6.31 -15.80 -62.95
C ARG A 156 6.60 -17.17 -63.58
N ARG A 157 5.86 -18.23 -63.20
CA ARG A 157 5.98 -19.59 -63.75
C ARG A 157 4.93 -19.93 -64.81
N ARG A 158 4.10 -18.96 -65.24
CA ARG A 158 3.13 -19.11 -66.34
C ARG A 158 3.56 -18.34 -67.57
#